data_AF-A0A7W4YLH9-F1
#
_entry.id   AF-A0A7W4YLH9-F1
#
_cell.length_a   1.000
_cell.length_b   1.000
_cell.length_c   1.000
_cell.angle_alpha   90.00
_cell.angle_beta   90.00
_cell.angle_gamma   90.00
#
_symmetry.space_group_name_H-M   'P 1'
#
loop_
_entity.id
_entity.type
_entity.pdbx_description
1 polymer ?
#
loop_
_entity_poly.entity_id
_entity_poly.type
_entity_poly.pdbx_seq_one_letter_code
_entity_poly.pdbx_strand_id
1 'polypeptide(L)'
;MRFPPLRLVYAREKRDAATGETLHSGSSYYADVWKYLQNWGYRILNDLYLAGFAPAAHADLAWLFETRVLERATTFHPYDGKGPGLSTLLVEEMANKAATAVLRDWTPTWIARQQALGSIGGKLARRRSKTWTESDVDKLAKLGSLQTMQQKADALGRSLRTTQRMAAALAAREGE
;
A
#
# COMPACT_ATOMS: atom_id res chain seq x y z
N MET A 1 -32.41 -12.96 14.28
CA MET A 1 -31.69 -11.75 14.73
C MET A 1 -31.02 -11.12 13.51
N ARG A 2 -31.44 -9.91 13.13
CA ARG A 2 -30.78 -9.14 12.05
C ARG A 2 -29.60 -8.39 12.66
N PHE A 3 -28.40 -8.60 12.11
CA PHE A 3 -27.23 -7.84 12.51
C PHE A 3 -27.47 -6.33 12.28
N PRO A 4 -27.01 -5.45 13.19
CA PRO A 4 -27.08 -4.01 12.96
C PRO A 4 -26.25 -3.65 11.72
N PRO A 5 -26.61 -2.60 10.96
CA PRO A 5 -25.82 -2.15 9.83
C PRO A 5 -24.42 -1.78 10.33
N LEU A 6 -23.41 -2.49 9.82
CA LEU A 6 -22.01 -2.18 10.07
C LEU A 6 -21.76 -0.76 9.55
N ARG A 7 -21.48 0.18 10.46
CA ARG A 7 -21.12 1.55 10.09
C ARG A 7 -19.85 1.50 9.23
N LEU A 8 -19.86 2.22 8.11
CA LEU A 8 -18.68 2.51 7.30
C LEU A 8 -17.67 3.26 8.18
N VAL A 9 -16.59 2.59 8.58
CA VAL A 9 -15.44 3.22 9.21
C VAL A 9 -14.63 3.87 8.09
N TYR A 10 -14.74 5.19 7.96
CA TYR A 10 -13.95 5.96 7.00
C TYR A 10 -12.55 6.24 7.56
N ALA A 11 -11.57 6.12 6.64
CA ALA A 11 -10.38 6.95 6.45
C ALA A 11 -9.58 7.47 7.67
N ARG A 12 -8.24 7.40 7.58
CA ARG A 12 -7.37 8.24 8.40
C ARG A 12 -7.75 9.70 8.18
N GLU A 13 -8.34 10.30 9.20
CA GLU A 13 -8.54 11.74 9.27
C GLU A 13 -7.17 12.41 9.32
N LYS A 14 -6.88 13.24 8.33
CA LYS A 14 -5.70 14.08 8.33
C LYS A 14 -6.20 15.52 8.32
N ARG A 15 -5.91 16.28 9.36
CA ARG A 15 -6.17 17.72 9.33
C ARG A 15 -5.15 18.39 8.43
N ASP A 16 -5.64 19.18 7.48
CA ASP A 16 -4.81 20.13 6.78
C ASP A 16 -4.32 21.19 7.79
N ALA A 17 -3.01 21.37 7.90
CA ALA A 17 -2.42 22.26 8.89
C ALA A 17 -2.58 23.75 8.54
N ALA A 18 -2.90 24.07 7.28
CA ALA A 18 -3.06 25.44 6.80
C ALA A 18 -4.52 25.89 6.79
N THR A 19 -5.46 25.02 6.45
CA THR A 19 -6.90 25.36 6.37
C THR A 19 -7.72 24.87 7.55
N GLY A 20 -7.18 23.94 8.36
CA GLY A 20 -7.92 23.31 9.45
C GLY A 20 -8.99 22.32 8.99
N GLU A 21 -9.14 22.11 7.67
CA GLU A 21 -10.09 21.18 7.09
C GLU A 21 -9.68 19.73 7.35
N THR A 22 -10.67 18.90 7.68
CA THR A 22 -10.47 17.45 7.80
C THR A 22 -10.42 16.85 6.40
N LEU A 23 -9.22 16.50 5.93
CA LEU A 23 -9.05 15.73 4.71
C LEU A 23 -9.30 14.25 5.03
N HIS A 24 -10.38 13.71 4.47
CA HIS A 24 -10.65 12.27 4.50
C HIS A 24 -9.71 11.56 3.52
N SER A 25 -8.55 11.11 3.99
CA SER A 25 -7.62 10.31 3.18
C SER A 25 -7.67 8.85 3.61
N GLY A 26 -8.54 8.08 2.98
CA GLY A 26 -8.57 6.63 3.14
C GLY A 26 -9.07 5.98 1.87
N SER A 27 -8.27 5.09 1.29
CA SER A 27 -8.80 4.07 0.41
C SER A 27 -9.54 3.03 1.27
N SER A 28 -10.76 2.67 0.89
CA SER A 28 -11.46 1.56 1.55
C SER A 28 -10.64 0.28 1.39
N TYR A 29 -10.74 -0.65 2.36
CA TYR A 29 -10.07 -1.95 2.25
C TYR A 29 -10.43 -2.66 0.94
N TYR A 30 -11.69 -2.55 0.51
CA TYR A 30 -12.15 -3.00 -0.80
C TYR A 30 -11.32 -2.41 -1.94
N ALA A 31 -11.14 -1.07 -1.99
CA ALA A 31 -10.39 -0.41 -3.05
C ALA A 31 -8.90 -0.78 -3.06
N ASP A 32 -8.31 -0.99 -1.88
CA ASP A 32 -6.94 -1.47 -1.73
C ASP A 32 -6.78 -2.88 -2.30
N VAL A 33 -7.66 -3.81 -1.91
CA VAL A 33 -7.64 -5.19 -2.39
C VAL A 33 -7.92 -5.25 -3.89
N TRP A 34 -8.90 -4.49 -4.37
CA TRP A 34 -9.22 -4.37 -5.79
C TRP A 34 -8.01 -3.96 -6.63
N LYS A 35 -7.35 -2.85 -6.26
CA LYS A 35 -6.14 -2.37 -6.96
C LYS A 35 -5.01 -3.40 -6.91
N TYR A 36 -4.87 -4.09 -5.78
CA TYR A 36 -3.88 -5.13 -5.61
C TYR A 36 -4.12 -6.30 -6.57
N LEU A 37 -5.35 -6.83 -6.63
CA LEU A 37 -5.71 -7.95 -7.52
C LEU A 37 -5.51 -7.59 -8.98
N GLN A 38 -5.97 -6.42 -9.42
CA GLN A 38 -5.78 -5.99 -10.80
C GLN A 38 -4.30 -5.91 -11.17
N ASN A 39 -3.49 -5.23 -10.36
CA ASN A 39 -2.05 -5.09 -10.62
C ASN A 39 -1.32 -6.44 -10.62
N TRP A 40 -1.73 -7.36 -9.76
CA TRP A 40 -1.14 -8.69 -9.70
C TRP A 40 -1.55 -9.54 -10.91
N GLY A 41 -2.83 -9.50 -11.28
CA GLY A 41 -3.36 -10.16 -12.48
C GLY A 41 -2.66 -9.73 -13.76
N TYR A 42 -2.48 -8.42 -13.95
CA TYR A 42 -1.75 -7.90 -15.12
C TYR A 42 -0.29 -8.37 -15.17
N ARG A 43 0.35 -8.60 -14.02
CA ARG A 43 1.71 -9.17 -13.98
C ARG A 43 1.71 -10.64 -14.38
N ILE A 44 0.83 -11.45 -13.81
CA ILE A 44 0.69 -12.88 -14.16
C ILE A 44 0.50 -13.05 -15.65
N LEU A 45 -0.44 -12.30 -16.26
CA LEU A 45 -0.69 -12.40 -17.69
C LEU A 45 0.52 -11.99 -18.55
N ASN A 46 1.30 -11.00 -18.11
CA ASN A 46 2.54 -10.65 -18.81
C ASN A 46 3.63 -11.70 -18.62
N ASP A 47 3.79 -12.28 -17.43
CA ASP A 47 4.79 -13.32 -17.18
C ASP A 47 4.49 -14.57 -18.05
N LEU A 48 3.22 -14.97 -18.14
CA LEU A 48 2.77 -16.03 -19.04
C LEU A 48 3.06 -15.70 -20.50
N TYR A 49 2.71 -14.49 -20.94
CA TYR A 49 2.96 -14.04 -22.31
C TYR A 49 4.45 -14.02 -22.67
N LEU A 50 5.30 -13.48 -21.78
CA LEU A 50 6.76 -13.43 -21.98
C LEU A 50 7.40 -14.81 -21.99
N ALA A 51 6.82 -15.77 -21.27
CA ALA A 51 7.23 -17.17 -21.29
C ALA A 51 6.63 -17.96 -22.49
N GLY A 52 5.84 -17.32 -23.35
CA GLY A 52 5.22 -17.95 -24.53
C GLY A 52 4.00 -18.82 -24.23
N PHE A 53 3.45 -18.75 -23.02
CA PHE A 53 2.23 -19.46 -22.66
C PHE A 53 0.97 -18.69 -23.09
N ALA A 54 -0.12 -19.45 -23.28
CA ALA A 54 -1.44 -18.85 -23.46
C ALA A 54 -1.87 -18.07 -22.19
N PRO A 55 -2.70 -17.02 -22.33
CA PRO A 55 -3.30 -16.36 -21.18
C PRO A 55 -4.08 -17.35 -20.31
N ALA A 56 -3.98 -17.20 -18.99
CA ALA A 56 -4.71 -18.03 -18.04
C ALA A 56 -6.23 -17.90 -18.26
N ALA A 57 -6.96 -19.00 -18.08
CA ALA A 57 -8.41 -18.99 -18.17
C ALA A 57 -9.03 -18.18 -17.02
N HIS A 58 -10.26 -17.68 -17.24
CA HIS A 58 -10.98 -16.90 -16.24
C HIS A 58 -11.12 -17.65 -14.90
N ALA A 59 -11.49 -18.94 -14.93
CA ALA A 59 -11.69 -19.74 -13.73
C ALA A 59 -10.40 -19.88 -12.91
N ASP A 60 -9.27 -20.10 -13.56
CA ASP A 60 -7.96 -20.23 -12.90
C ASP A 60 -7.55 -18.91 -12.24
N LEU A 61 -7.75 -17.78 -12.94
CA LEU A 61 -7.46 -16.46 -12.40
C LEU A 61 -8.38 -16.09 -11.23
N ALA A 62 -9.68 -16.39 -11.33
CA ALA A 62 -10.64 -16.11 -10.28
C ALA A 62 -10.31 -16.91 -9.01
N TRP A 63 -10.04 -18.20 -9.14
CA TRP A 63 -9.63 -19.05 -8.02
C TRP A 63 -8.32 -18.58 -7.37
N LEU A 64 -7.34 -18.20 -8.19
CA LEU A 64 -6.06 -17.67 -7.70
C LEU A 64 -6.24 -16.34 -6.95
N PHE A 65 -7.09 -15.44 -7.45
CA PHE A 65 -7.39 -14.16 -6.81
C PHE A 65 -8.11 -14.35 -5.48
N GLU A 66 -9.11 -15.23 -5.44
CA GLU A 66 -9.85 -15.56 -4.22
C GLU A 66 -8.90 -16.05 -3.12
N THR A 67 -8.09 -17.06 -3.44
CA THR A 67 -7.05 -17.60 -2.54
C THR A 67 -6.16 -16.48 -2.01
N ARG A 68 -5.71 -15.58 -2.89
CA ARG A 68 -4.81 -14.50 -2.52
C ARG A 68 -5.45 -13.44 -1.63
N VAL A 69 -6.73 -13.15 -1.81
CA VAL A 69 -7.47 -12.24 -0.91
C VAL A 69 -7.63 -12.88 0.46
N LEU A 70 -7.95 -14.17 0.54
CA LEU A 70 -8.08 -14.88 1.82
C LEU A 70 -6.76 -14.89 2.59
N GLU A 71 -5.64 -15.21 1.94
CA GLU A 71 -4.30 -15.09 2.53
C GLU A 71 -3.97 -13.66 2.98
N ARG A 72 -4.43 -12.65 2.25
CA ARG A 72 -4.20 -11.26 2.62
C ARG A 72 -5.11 -10.83 3.78
N ALA A 73 -6.33 -11.34 3.84
CA ALA A 73 -7.29 -11.06 4.90
C ALA A 73 -6.83 -11.59 6.26
N THR A 74 -6.07 -12.69 6.30
CA THR A 74 -5.46 -13.19 7.55
C THR A 74 -4.29 -12.33 8.04
N THR A 75 -3.67 -11.53 7.15
CA THR A 75 -2.54 -10.66 7.51
C THR A 75 -2.94 -9.25 7.98
N PHE A 76 -4.18 -8.81 7.75
CA PHE A 76 -4.66 -7.49 8.19
C PHE A 76 -5.33 -7.58 9.56
N HIS A 77 -4.83 -6.84 10.54
CA HIS A 77 -5.39 -6.84 11.89
C HIS A 77 -6.55 -5.83 11.98
N PRO A 78 -7.62 -6.10 12.74
CA PRO A 78 -8.74 -5.17 12.94
C PRO A 78 -8.35 -3.75 13.44
N TYR A 79 -7.11 -3.55 13.91
CA TYR A 79 -6.58 -2.26 14.36
C TYR A 79 -5.89 -1.43 13.28
N ASP A 80 -5.80 -1.91 12.03
CA ASP A 80 -5.13 -1.18 10.92
C ASP A 80 -5.93 0.03 10.39
N GLY A 81 -7.09 0.32 10.97
CA GLY A 81 -7.93 1.47 10.61
C GLY A 81 -8.58 1.34 9.22
N LYS A 82 -8.70 0.11 8.69
CA LYS A 82 -9.22 -0.18 7.35
C LYS A 82 -10.67 -0.65 7.29
N GLY A 83 -11.36 -0.72 8.43
CA GLY A 83 -12.74 -1.20 8.54
C GLY A 83 -12.84 -2.72 8.77
N PRO A 84 -14.06 -3.28 8.84
CA PRO A 84 -14.25 -4.73 8.93
C PRO A 84 -13.65 -5.39 7.68
N GLY A 85 -13.04 -6.57 7.86
CA GLY A 85 -12.52 -7.37 6.74
C GLY A 85 -13.61 -7.70 5.71
N LEU A 86 -13.20 -8.22 4.54
CA LEU A 86 -14.15 -8.64 3.51
C LEU A 86 -14.83 -9.95 3.94
N SER A 87 -16.15 -10.07 3.73
CA SER A 87 -16.85 -11.35 3.89
C SER A 87 -16.43 -12.32 2.77
N THR A 88 -16.53 -13.63 3.01
CA THR A 88 -16.18 -14.66 2.00
C THR A 88 -16.92 -14.45 0.67
N LEU A 89 -18.23 -14.18 0.73
CA LEU A 89 -19.03 -13.86 -0.45
C LEU A 89 -18.49 -12.65 -1.22
N LEU A 90 -18.07 -11.60 -0.51
CA LEU A 90 -17.51 -10.40 -1.14
C LEU A 90 -16.11 -10.66 -1.71
N VAL A 91 -15.35 -11.59 -1.12
CA VAL A 91 -14.06 -12.03 -1.64
C VAL A 91 -14.25 -12.78 -2.97
N GLU A 92 -15.14 -13.76 -3.02
CA GLU A 92 -15.48 -14.52 -4.23
C GLU A 92 -15.96 -13.60 -5.35
N GLU A 93 -16.88 -12.68 -5.04
CA GLU A 93 -17.41 -11.72 -6.01
C GLU A 93 -16.31 -10.77 -6.52
N MET A 94 -15.44 -10.28 -5.63
CA MET A 94 -14.34 -9.40 -6.00
C MET A 94 -13.31 -10.14 -6.87
N ALA A 95 -12.99 -11.39 -6.54
CA ALA A 95 -12.05 -12.21 -7.29
C ALA A 95 -12.54 -12.45 -8.73
N ASN A 96 -13.81 -12.82 -8.89
CA ASN A 96 -14.45 -12.98 -10.20
C ASN A 96 -14.44 -11.68 -11.01
N LYS A 97 -14.87 -10.56 -10.40
CA LYS A 97 -14.88 -9.25 -11.07
C LYS A 97 -13.48 -8.79 -11.46
N ALA A 98 -12.48 -9.03 -10.62
CA ALA A 98 -11.11 -8.70 -10.91
C ALA A 98 -10.54 -9.56 -12.05
N ALA A 99 -10.82 -10.87 -12.08
CA ALA A 99 -10.40 -11.76 -13.15
C ALA A 99 -10.99 -11.33 -14.50
N THR A 100 -12.29 -11.03 -14.53
CA THR A 100 -12.96 -10.45 -15.71
C THR A 100 -12.31 -9.15 -16.15
N ALA A 101 -12.09 -8.21 -15.24
CA ALA A 101 -11.51 -6.91 -15.56
C ALA A 101 -10.08 -7.02 -16.09
N VAL A 102 -9.25 -7.87 -15.47
CA VAL A 102 -7.87 -8.09 -15.89
C VAL A 102 -7.83 -8.70 -17.29
N LEU A 103 -8.64 -9.72 -17.58
CA LEU A 103 -8.69 -10.33 -18.91
C LEU A 103 -9.20 -9.38 -19.99
N ARG A 104 -10.16 -8.50 -19.64
CA ARG A 104 -10.70 -7.49 -20.56
C ARG A 104 -9.69 -6.39 -20.89
N ASP A 105 -8.99 -5.88 -19.87
CA ASP A 105 -8.19 -4.66 -19.96
C ASP A 105 -6.69 -4.92 -20.19
N TRP A 106 -6.24 -6.17 -20.02
CA TRP A 106 -4.85 -6.55 -20.25
C TRP A 106 -4.50 -6.50 -21.74
N THR A 107 -3.27 -6.06 -22.02
CA THR A 107 -2.65 -6.14 -23.34
C THR A 107 -1.17 -6.52 -23.18
N PRO A 108 -0.53 -7.13 -24.19
CA PRO A 108 0.91 -7.42 -24.15
C PRO A 108 1.78 -6.19 -23.89
N THR A 109 1.31 -5.00 -24.30
CA THR A 109 2.03 -3.73 -24.08
C THR A 109 1.78 -3.10 -22.71
N TRP A 110 1.00 -3.73 -21.82
CA TRP A 110 0.59 -3.14 -20.55
C TRP A 110 1.78 -2.77 -19.66
N ILE A 111 2.79 -3.65 -19.52
CA ILE A 111 4.00 -3.35 -18.72
C ILE A 111 4.71 -2.11 -19.27
N ALA A 112 4.91 -2.04 -20.59
CA ALA A 112 5.57 -0.91 -21.22
C ALA A 112 4.79 0.40 -20.99
N ARG A 113 3.45 0.37 -21.09
CA ARG A 113 2.59 1.53 -20.77
C ARG A 113 2.72 1.95 -19.31
N GLN A 114 2.73 1.00 -18.36
CA GLN A 114 2.88 1.32 -16.94
C GLN A 114 4.27 1.87 -16.60
N GLN A 115 5.32 1.36 -17.23
CA GLN A 115 6.68 1.90 -17.07
C GLN A 115 6.78 3.33 -17.62
N ALA A 116 6.16 3.61 -18.77
CA ALA A 116 6.10 4.96 -19.33
C ALA A 116 5.36 5.93 -18.39
N LEU A 117 4.19 5.53 -17.86
CA LEU A 117 3.44 6.31 -16.87
C LEU A 117 4.25 6.52 -15.59
N GLY A 118 4.93 5.49 -15.10
CA GLY A 118 5.81 5.57 -13.92
C GLY A 118 6.99 6.53 -14.14
N SER A 119 7.57 6.55 -15.33
CA SER A 119 8.63 7.50 -15.72
C SER A 119 8.13 8.94 -15.72
N ILE A 120 6.95 9.20 -16.28
CA ILE A 120 6.31 10.52 -16.23
C ILE A 120 6.02 10.93 -14.79
N GLY A 121 5.44 10.03 -13.99
CA GLY A 121 5.17 10.26 -12.57
C GLY A 121 6.43 10.56 -11.77
N GLY A 122 7.53 9.85 -12.03
CA GLY A 122 8.83 10.11 -11.41
C GLY A 122 9.42 11.47 -11.79
N LYS A 123 9.27 11.90 -13.05
CA LYS A 123 9.72 13.23 -13.52
C LYS A 123 8.89 14.37 -12.92
N LEU A 124 7.58 14.18 -12.77
CA LEU A 124 6.67 15.18 -12.22
C LEU A 124 6.65 15.19 -10.69
N ALA A 125 7.00 14.07 -10.05
CA ALA A 125 7.09 13.98 -8.61
C ALA A 125 8.27 14.83 -8.11
N ARG A 126 7.97 16.05 -7.65
CA ARG A 126 8.89 16.77 -6.76
C ARG A 126 9.23 15.84 -5.59
N ARG A 127 10.52 15.55 -5.38
CA ARG A 127 10.99 14.86 -4.16
C ARG A 127 10.30 15.58 -3.00
N ARG A 128 9.42 14.88 -2.27
CA ARG A 128 8.85 15.44 -1.04
C ARG A 128 10.01 15.94 -0.21
N SER A 129 9.94 17.19 0.23
CA SER A 129 10.90 17.75 1.17
C SER A 129 11.07 16.77 2.33
N LYS A 130 12.30 16.65 2.85
CA LYS A 130 12.55 15.82 4.02
C LYS A 130 11.52 16.21 5.08
N THR A 131 10.79 15.23 5.60
CA THR A 131 9.78 15.45 6.65
C THR A 131 10.41 15.69 8.02
N TRP A 132 11.74 15.75 8.07
CA TRP A 132 12.60 15.87 9.22
C TRP A 132 13.71 16.89 8.90
N THR A 133 14.13 17.62 9.93
CA THR A 133 15.17 18.65 9.87
C THR A 133 16.50 18.12 10.39
N GLU A 134 17.60 18.84 10.19
CA GLU A 134 18.88 18.48 10.82
C GLU A 134 18.79 18.49 12.35
N SER A 135 18.03 19.42 12.92
CA SER A 135 17.73 19.43 14.36
C SER A 135 17.07 18.13 14.84
N ASP A 136 16.23 17.50 14.01
CA ASP A 136 15.63 16.21 14.36
C ASP A 136 16.69 15.09 14.35
N VAL A 137 17.68 15.16 13.46
CA VAL A 137 18.82 14.22 13.44
C VAL A 137 19.68 14.40 14.68
N ASP A 138 19.93 15.63 15.10
CA ASP A 138 20.70 15.90 16.32
C ASP A 138 19.96 15.43 17.58
N LYS A 139 18.63 15.54 17.61
CA LYS A 139 17.79 14.94 18.67
C LYS A 139 17.91 13.41 18.68
N LEU A 140 17.95 12.78 17.50
CA LEU A 140 18.15 11.33 17.38
C LEU A 140 19.55 10.92 17.88
N ALA A 141 20.60 11.68 17.58
CA ALA A 141 21.95 11.41 18.06
C ALA A 141 22.05 11.47 19.60
N LYS A 142 21.25 12.34 20.24
CA LYS A 142 21.15 12.44 21.71
C LYS A 142 20.39 11.28 22.35
N LEU A 143 19.63 10.50 21.58
CA LEU A 143 18.95 9.31 22.08
C LEU A 143 19.95 8.15 22.12
N GLY A 144 20.29 7.72 23.34
CA GLY A 144 21.35 6.76 23.63
C GLY A 144 21.30 5.48 22.78
N SER A 145 22.46 4.85 22.58
CA SER A 145 22.63 3.63 21.76
C SER A 145 21.85 2.42 22.28
N LEU A 146 21.48 2.41 23.55
CA LEU A 146 20.75 1.31 24.21
C LEU A 146 19.25 1.29 23.91
N GLN A 147 18.68 2.36 23.34
CA GLN A 147 17.27 2.39 22.96
C GLN A 147 17.05 1.71 21.58
N THR A 148 15.97 0.94 21.47
CA THR A 148 15.55 0.36 20.19
C THR A 148 15.06 1.45 19.22
N MET A 149 15.09 1.19 17.91
CA MET A 149 14.60 2.15 16.91
C MET A 149 13.12 2.50 17.09
N GLN A 150 12.31 1.58 17.64
CA GLN A 150 10.92 1.84 17.97
C GLN A 150 10.81 2.86 19.11
N GLN A 151 11.54 2.67 20.20
CA GLN A 151 11.59 3.61 21.32
C GLN A 151 12.10 4.99 20.91
N LYS A 152 13.11 5.04 20.02
CA LYS A 152 13.60 6.30 19.44
C LYS A 152 12.54 7.00 18.58
N ALA A 153 11.76 6.24 17.81
CA ALA A 153 10.68 6.79 17.01
C ALA A 153 9.55 7.38 17.87
N ASP A 154 9.17 6.67 18.93
CA ASP A 154 8.16 7.13 19.88
C ASP A 154 8.62 8.40 20.62
N ALA A 155 9.88 8.43 21.09
CA ALA A 155 10.47 9.60 21.75
C ALA A 155 10.55 10.85 20.85
N LEU A 156 10.70 10.67 19.54
CA LEU A 156 10.74 11.77 18.57
C LEU A 156 9.36 12.14 18.03
N GLY A 157 8.30 11.39 18.38
CA GLY A 157 6.97 11.55 17.78
C GLY A 157 6.97 11.34 16.27
N ARG A 158 7.84 10.46 15.76
CA ARG A 158 8.01 10.18 14.32
C ARG A 158 7.67 8.72 14.02
N SER A 159 7.38 8.41 12.76
CA SER A 159 7.22 7.02 12.33
C SER A 159 8.56 6.30 12.30
N LEU A 160 8.56 4.99 12.60
CA LEU A 160 9.76 4.14 12.58
C LEU A 160 10.58 4.30 11.29
N ARG A 161 9.91 4.32 10.13
CA ARG A 161 10.55 4.50 8.82
C ARG A 161 11.22 5.87 8.65
N THR A 162 10.68 6.91 9.29
CA THR A 162 11.28 8.26 9.28
C THR A 162 12.54 8.28 10.14
N THR A 163 12.47 7.71 11.34
CA THR A 163 13.60 7.60 12.27
C THR A 163 14.76 6.78 11.70
N GLN A 164 14.48 5.68 11.00
CA GLN A 164 15.51 4.90 10.31
C GLN A 164 16.23 5.70 9.21
N ARG A 165 15.49 6.54 8.47
CA ARG A 165 16.08 7.44 7.46
C ARG A 165 16.96 8.52 8.09
N MET A 166 16.55 9.03 9.26
CA MET A 166 17.37 9.96 10.04
C MET A 166 18.64 9.29 10.57
N ALA A 167 18.55 8.04 11.03
CA ALA A 167 19.71 7.27 11.47
C ALA A 167 20.72 7.02 10.33
N ALA A 168 20.23 6.69 9.13
CA ALA A 168 21.08 6.56 7.94
C ALA A 168 21.74 7.88 7.55
N ALA A 169 21.03 9.01 7.70
CA ALA A 169 21.60 10.33 7.47
C ALA A 169 22.64 10.73 8.52
N LEU A 170 22.46 10.32 9.78
CA LEU A 170 23.46 10.50 10.83
C LEU A 170 24.73 9.67 10.54
N ALA A 171 24.57 8.40 10.20
CA ALA A 171 25.70 7.53 9.85
C ALA A 171 26.48 8.02 8.62
N ALA A 172 25.78 8.60 7.63
CA ALA A 172 26.43 9.21 6.48
C ALA A 172 27.25 10.47 6.84
N ARG A 173 26.88 11.21 7.90
CA ARG A 173 27.65 12.37 8.42
C ARG A 173 28.87 11.93 9.21
N GLU A 174 28.79 10.80 9.92
CA GLU A 174 29.87 10.29 10.78
C GLU A 174 30.92 9.48 10.01
N GLY A 175 30.61 9.06 8.78
CA GLY A 175 31.51 8.33 7.89
C GLY A 175 32.24 9.20 6.86
N GLU A 176 32.00 10.52 6.84
CA GLU A 176 32.81 11.55 6.17
C GLU A 176 33.87 12.09 7.14
#